data_AF-A0A7R8V9T5-F1
#
_entry.id   AF-A0A7R8V9T5-F1
#
_cell.length_a   1.000
_cell.length_b   1.000
_cell.length_c   1.000
_cell.angle_alpha   90.00
_cell.angle_beta   90.00
_cell.angle_gamma   90.00
#
_symmetry.space_group_name_H-M   'P 1'
#
loop_
_entity.id
_entity.type
_entity.pdbx_description
1 polymer ?
#
loop_
_entity_poly.entity_id
_entity_poly.type
_entity_poly.pdbx_seq_one_letter_code
_entity_poly.pdbx_strand_id
1 'polypeptide(L)'
;MRCGVDVPPRSPGLHPDVATVSAARSLMKAAEEVHLPKSLRPEFGGGLKEFVQQEMSCFEGIENEREFFTTQERQSIVLHLLQTLRAGAKDQLGGVKFVEGQAIDAICNYFGVKIAMYFAWLGHYTTALIIPGVIGLIFWIGFCGGDQATEDVGFVLFSFFNVLWASIYVEAWKRYSAELAYRWGTLDQRDELLVEPRSFFTGTLEVSPVTGRLEPTYPAWKRNVFRYFVSVPIIFLCLLTVFVIMIYTLQLQEWWDTLLTERGYSFYLSYLPKILLAVVIALMDEAYYKVACWLNDRGG
;
A
#
# COMPACT_ATOMS: atom_id res chain seq x y z
N MET A 1 53.10 32.28 3.67
CA MET A 1 52.77 31.00 4.33
C MET A 1 51.86 30.22 3.40
N ARG A 2 52.42 29.26 2.65
CA ARG A 2 51.65 28.33 1.80
C ARG A 2 51.21 27.18 2.71
N CYS A 3 49.91 27.04 2.95
CA CYS A 3 49.36 25.80 3.50
C CYS A 3 49.16 24.83 2.34
N GLY A 4 49.97 23.77 2.32
CA GLY A 4 49.81 22.65 1.40
C GLY A 4 48.55 21.89 1.76
N VAL A 5 47.69 21.66 0.77
CA VAL A 5 46.60 20.70 0.85
C VAL A 5 47.21 19.36 0.46
N ASP A 6 47.37 18.48 1.44
CA ASP A 6 47.78 17.10 1.22
C ASP A 6 46.72 16.39 0.38
N VAL A 7 47.05 16.17 -0.90
CA VAL A 7 46.28 15.33 -1.81
C VAL A 7 46.61 13.87 -1.43
N PRO A 8 45.63 13.02 -1.07
CA PRO A 8 45.91 11.61 -0.80
C PRO A 8 46.48 10.95 -2.06
N PRO A 9 47.38 9.96 -1.92
CA PRO A 9 48.06 9.36 -3.06
C PRO A 9 47.03 8.75 -4.02
N ARG A 10 47.11 9.12 -5.30
CA ARG A 10 46.39 8.46 -6.38
C ARG A 10 46.67 6.96 -6.28
N SER A 11 45.61 6.18 -6.07
CA SER A 11 45.63 4.73 -6.18
C SER A 11 46.34 4.32 -7.48
N PRO A 12 47.25 3.33 -7.44
CA PRO A 12 48.08 2.97 -8.58
C PRO A 12 47.21 2.45 -9.72
N GLY A 13 47.29 3.14 -10.86
CA GLY A 13 46.96 2.68 -12.22
C GLY A 13 45.81 1.69 -12.35
N LEU A 14 44.57 2.17 -12.36
CA LEU A 14 43.51 1.46 -13.07
C LEU A 14 43.72 1.75 -14.57
N HIS A 15 44.30 0.78 -15.28
CA HIS A 15 44.41 0.82 -16.73
C HIS A 15 43.03 1.19 -17.33
N PRO A 16 42.93 2.12 -18.29
CA PRO A 16 41.66 2.51 -18.91
C PRO A 16 40.89 1.32 -19.52
N ASP A 17 41.61 0.25 -19.85
CA ASP A 17 41.04 -0.99 -20.37
C ASP A 17 40.30 -1.81 -19.30
N VAL A 18 40.69 -1.73 -18.02
CA VAL A 18 40.02 -2.49 -16.94
C VAL A 18 38.72 -1.81 -16.50
N ALA A 19 38.69 -0.48 -16.50
CA ALA A 19 37.49 0.30 -16.18
C ALA A 19 36.41 0.21 -17.27
N THR A 20 36.83 0.13 -18.54
CA THR A 20 35.90 -0.02 -19.67
C THR A 20 35.30 -1.43 -19.72
N VAL A 21 36.08 -2.47 -19.42
CA VAL A 21 35.60 -3.86 -19.36
C VAL A 21 34.66 -4.09 -18.17
N SER A 22 34.93 -3.49 -17.01
CA SER A 22 34.03 -3.60 -15.85
C SER A 22 32.71 -2.84 -16.07
N ALA A 23 32.75 -1.69 -16.74
CA ALA A 23 31.57 -0.93 -17.13
C ALA A 23 30.71 -1.67 -18.17
N ALA A 24 31.33 -2.28 -19.19
CA ALA A 24 30.63 -3.07 -20.20
C ALA A 24 29.94 -4.30 -19.59
N ARG A 25 30.61 -5.03 -18.70
CA ARG A 25 30.03 -6.19 -18.01
C ARG A 25 28.86 -5.80 -17.11
N SER A 26 28.97 -4.67 -16.42
CA SER A 26 27.91 -4.13 -15.57
C SER A 26 26.68 -3.73 -16.39
N LEU A 27 26.90 -3.16 -17.59
CA LEU A 27 25.84 -2.80 -18.53
C LEU A 27 25.10 -4.03 -19.06
N MET A 28 25.82 -5.10 -19.40
CA MET A 28 25.21 -6.37 -19.85
C MET A 28 24.34 -6.99 -18.77
N LYS A 29 24.85 -7.02 -17.53
CA LYS A 29 24.09 -7.54 -16.40
C LYS A 29 22.83 -6.70 -16.12
N ALA A 30 22.96 -5.38 -16.21
CA ALA A 30 21.81 -4.48 -16.06
C ALA A 30 20.79 -4.63 -17.20
N ALA A 31 21.22 -4.93 -18.42
CA ALA A 31 20.32 -5.21 -19.54
C ALA A 31 19.52 -6.51 -19.34
N GLU A 32 20.11 -7.51 -18.70
CA GLU A 32 19.43 -8.75 -18.29
C GLU A 32 18.41 -8.49 -17.17
N GLU A 33 18.78 -7.72 -16.15
CA GLU A 33 17.87 -7.32 -15.07
C GLU A 33 16.67 -6.50 -15.56
N VAL A 34 16.84 -5.74 -16.65
CA VAL A 34 15.78 -4.95 -17.30
C VAL A 34 14.98 -5.77 -18.33
N HIS A 35 15.31 -7.05 -18.54
CA HIS A 35 14.68 -7.92 -19.53
C HIS A 35 14.62 -7.31 -20.94
N LEU A 36 15.72 -6.67 -21.37
CA LEU A 36 15.75 -5.94 -22.64
C LEU A 36 15.57 -6.90 -23.84
N PRO A 37 14.55 -6.73 -24.70
CA PRO A 37 14.37 -7.59 -25.86
C PRO A 37 15.42 -7.31 -26.94
N LYS A 38 16.09 -8.36 -27.43
CA LYS A 38 17.11 -8.31 -28.48
C LYS A 38 16.85 -9.36 -29.55
N SER A 39 17.31 -9.08 -30.77
CA SER A 39 17.16 -9.99 -31.91
C SER A 39 18.07 -11.22 -31.77
N LEU A 40 17.50 -12.39 -31.97
CA LEU A 40 18.25 -13.64 -32.07
C LEU A 40 18.86 -13.79 -33.46
N ARG A 41 20.01 -14.47 -33.54
CA ARG A 41 20.60 -14.85 -34.82
C ARG A 41 19.62 -15.76 -35.58
N PRO A 42 19.56 -15.66 -36.91
CA PRO A 42 18.65 -16.47 -37.73
C PRO A 42 18.87 -17.98 -37.57
N GLU A 43 20.08 -18.40 -37.17
CA GLU A 43 20.44 -19.79 -36.90
C GLU A 43 19.69 -20.40 -35.69
N PHE A 44 19.23 -19.57 -34.75
CA PHE A 44 18.53 -20.00 -33.53
C PHE A 44 17.01 -19.77 -33.60
N GLY A 45 16.45 -19.61 -34.80
CA GLY A 45 15.00 -19.42 -35.03
C GLY A 45 14.57 -17.96 -35.19
N GLY A 46 15.49 -16.99 -35.06
CA GLY A 46 15.22 -15.57 -35.24
C GLY A 46 14.21 -14.97 -34.25
N GLY A 47 13.77 -13.74 -34.49
CA GLY A 47 12.80 -13.03 -33.64
C GLY A 47 13.43 -12.28 -32.46
N LEU A 48 12.58 -11.72 -31.60
CA LEU A 48 12.99 -10.97 -30.40
C LEU A 48 12.90 -11.88 -29.17
N LYS A 49 13.95 -11.88 -28.34
CA LYS A 49 14.00 -12.60 -27.06
C LYS A 49 14.59 -11.68 -25.99
N GLU A 50 14.15 -11.85 -24.75
CA GLU A 50 14.77 -11.17 -23.60
C GLU A 50 16.25 -11.50 -23.50
N PHE A 51 17.07 -10.45 -23.30
CA PHE A 51 18.50 -10.60 -23.18
C PHE A 51 18.87 -11.32 -21.88
N VAL A 52 19.60 -12.43 -22.03
CA VAL A 52 20.14 -13.22 -20.93
C VAL A 52 21.64 -13.32 -21.12
N GLN A 53 22.43 -12.93 -20.12
CA GLN A 53 23.89 -12.85 -20.26
C GLN A 53 24.50 -14.23 -20.52
N GLN A 54 23.90 -15.30 -19.99
CA GLN A 54 24.33 -16.68 -20.22
C GLN A 54 24.14 -17.14 -21.67
N GLU A 55 23.18 -16.57 -22.39
CA GLU A 55 22.84 -16.93 -23.78
C GLU A 55 23.30 -15.85 -24.78
N MET A 56 24.27 -15.02 -24.38
CA MET A 56 24.74 -13.86 -25.14
C MET A 56 25.16 -14.19 -26.58
N SER A 57 25.69 -15.39 -26.84
CA SER A 57 26.09 -15.85 -28.17
C SER A 57 24.93 -16.08 -29.16
N CYS A 58 23.70 -16.22 -28.66
CA CYS A 58 22.51 -16.42 -29.49
C CYS A 58 21.97 -15.12 -30.09
N PHE A 59 22.45 -13.95 -29.65
CA PHE A 59 21.98 -12.65 -30.08
C PHE A 59 22.78 -12.09 -31.26
N GLU A 60 22.08 -11.36 -32.13
CA GLU A 60 22.66 -10.70 -33.30
C GLU A 60 23.46 -9.44 -32.90
N GLY A 61 24.58 -9.17 -33.59
CA GLY A 61 25.38 -7.97 -33.36
C GLY A 61 26.24 -7.98 -32.09
N ILE A 62 26.34 -9.12 -31.40
CA ILE A 62 27.08 -9.24 -30.14
C ILE A 62 28.61 -9.13 -30.27
N GLU A 63 29.11 -9.31 -31.49
CA GLU A 63 30.55 -9.25 -31.81
C GLU A 63 31.09 -7.83 -31.66
N ASN A 64 30.22 -6.81 -31.77
CA ASN A 64 30.53 -5.42 -31.49
C ASN A 64 29.85 -4.98 -30.18
N GLU A 65 30.47 -5.24 -29.02
CA GLU A 65 29.95 -4.80 -27.70
C GLU A 65 29.64 -3.29 -27.65
N ARG A 66 30.38 -2.49 -28.43
CA ARG A 66 30.20 -1.04 -28.52
C ARG A 66 29.04 -0.59 -29.40
N GLU A 67 28.41 -1.46 -30.17
CA GLU A 67 27.28 -1.15 -31.04
C GLU A 67 26.06 -2.03 -30.72
N PHE A 68 26.23 -3.09 -29.94
CA PHE A 68 25.17 -4.01 -29.53
C PHE A 68 23.99 -3.29 -28.89
N PHE A 69 24.24 -2.35 -27.97
CA PHE A 69 23.21 -1.48 -27.43
C PHE A 69 23.15 -0.15 -28.16
N THR A 70 21.94 0.23 -28.56
CA THR A 70 21.67 1.58 -29.10
C THR A 70 21.87 2.64 -28.03
N THR A 71 22.08 3.89 -28.45
CA THR A 71 22.22 5.03 -27.50
C THR A 71 20.98 5.17 -26.60
N GLN A 72 19.79 4.87 -27.14
CA GLN A 72 18.53 4.88 -26.39
C GLN A 72 18.48 3.76 -25.34
N GLU A 73 18.82 2.53 -25.71
CA GLU A 73 18.87 1.38 -24.78
C GLU A 73 19.86 1.65 -23.65
N ARG A 74 21.03 2.23 -23.96
CA ARG A 74 22.02 2.63 -22.94
C ARG A 74 21.49 3.66 -21.98
N GLN A 75 20.85 4.71 -22.49
CA GLN A 75 20.26 5.74 -21.63
C GLN A 75 19.17 5.16 -20.73
N SER A 76 18.37 4.23 -21.25
CA SER A 76 17.35 3.51 -20.47
C SER A 76 17.95 2.64 -19.38
N ILE A 77 18.99 1.85 -19.69
CA ILE A 77 19.71 1.02 -18.70
C ILE A 77 20.38 1.89 -17.65
N VAL A 78 21.04 2.99 -18.06
CA VAL A 78 21.69 3.93 -17.12
C VAL A 78 20.67 4.60 -16.22
N LEU A 79 19.51 5.01 -16.75
CA LEU A 79 18.42 5.56 -15.96
C LEU A 79 17.91 4.54 -14.93
N HIS A 80 17.72 3.29 -15.34
CA HIS A 80 17.31 2.21 -14.44
C HIS A 80 18.35 1.97 -13.34
N LEU A 81 19.63 1.93 -13.68
CA LEU A 81 20.72 1.81 -12.70
C LEU A 81 20.69 2.98 -11.71
N LEU A 82 20.56 4.22 -12.19
CA LEU A 82 20.46 5.41 -11.34
C LEU A 82 19.23 5.39 -10.42
N GLN A 83 18.09 4.88 -10.89
CA GLN A 83 16.88 4.71 -10.09
C GLN A 83 17.00 3.59 -9.06
N THR A 84 17.83 2.59 -9.35
CA THR A 84 18.09 1.44 -8.47
C THR A 84 19.21 1.73 -7.46
N LEU A 85 20.02 2.78 -7.69
CA LEU A 85 21.00 3.24 -6.71
C LEU A 85 20.29 3.67 -5.43
N ARG A 86 20.52 2.90 -4.36
CA ARG A 86 20.10 3.26 -3.01
C ARG A 86 21.27 3.89 -2.28
N ALA A 87 21.02 5.04 -1.64
CA ALA A 87 21.95 5.59 -0.67
C ALA A 87 22.02 4.64 0.53
N GLY A 88 23.21 4.14 0.86
CA GLY A 88 23.43 3.48 2.13
C GLY A 88 23.29 4.49 3.27
N ALA A 89 23.06 4.02 4.51
CA ALA A 89 22.89 4.87 5.70
C ALA A 89 24.06 5.86 5.98
N LYS A 90 25.16 5.76 5.23
CA LYS A 90 26.36 6.60 5.33
C LYS A 90 26.66 7.44 4.09
N ASP A 91 25.85 7.34 3.02
CA ASP A 91 26.12 8.05 1.78
C ASP A 91 25.66 9.50 1.87
N GLN A 92 26.61 10.42 1.70
CA GLN A 92 26.37 11.86 1.70
C GLN A 92 26.93 12.44 0.40
N LEU A 93 26.11 13.17 -0.34
CA LEU A 93 26.55 13.96 -1.49
C LEU A 93 26.49 15.44 -1.12
N GLY A 94 27.65 16.08 -1.01
CA GLY A 94 27.74 17.55 -0.90
C GLY A 94 26.93 18.18 0.25
N GLY A 95 26.81 17.49 1.40
CA GLY A 95 26.07 17.99 2.57
C GLY A 95 24.57 17.72 2.55
N VAL A 96 24.03 17.09 1.50
CA VAL A 96 22.64 16.62 1.45
C VAL A 96 22.57 15.22 2.06
N LYS A 97 21.88 15.10 3.19
CA LYS A 97 21.50 13.81 3.77
C LYS A 97 20.23 13.35 3.07
N PHE A 98 20.31 12.28 2.27
CA PHE A 98 19.13 11.69 1.66
C PHE A 98 18.20 11.20 2.79
N VAL A 99 16.99 11.74 2.85
CA VAL A 99 15.95 11.24 3.75
C VAL A 99 15.44 9.96 3.10
N GLU A 100 15.62 8.84 3.80
CA GLU A 100 15.10 7.55 3.38
C GLU A 100 13.57 7.64 3.33
N GLY A 101 13.02 7.78 2.12
CA GLY A 101 11.60 7.49 1.90
C GLY A 101 11.35 6.02 2.24
N GLN A 102 10.14 5.68 2.66
CA GLN A 102 9.80 4.29 2.94
C GLN A 102 10.06 3.45 1.68
N ALA A 103 10.92 2.43 1.76
CA ALA A 103 11.26 1.57 0.63
C ALA A 103 10.12 0.57 0.35
N ILE A 104 8.99 1.08 -0.14
CA ILE A 104 7.76 0.31 -0.37
C ILE A 104 8.02 -0.84 -1.37
N ASP A 105 8.89 -0.62 -2.36
CA ASP A 105 9.28 -1.67 -3.32
C ASP A 105 10.07 -2.81 -2.66
N ALA A 106 10.88 -2.52 -1.63
CA ALA A 106 11.58 -3.56 -0.88
C ALA A 106 10.61 -4.39 -0.01
N ILE A 107 9.62 -3.72 0.59
CA ILE A 107 8.53 -4.38 1.32
C ILE A 107 7.71 -5.25 0.36
N CYS A 108 7.44 -4.75 -0.85
CA CYS A 108 6.74 -5.49 -1.88
C CYS A 108 7.49 -6.77 -2.29
N ASN A 109 8.79 -6.67 -2.53
CA ASN A 109 9.59 -7.83 -2.93
C ASN A 109 9.72 -8.89 -1.83
N TYR A 110 9.68 -8.49 -0.54
CA TYR A 110 9.84 -9.43 0.58
C TYR A 110 8.50 -9.97 1.12
N PHE A 111 7.50 -9.10 1.33
CA PHE A 111 6.21 -9.42 1.93
C PHE A 111 5.07 -9.56 0.91
N GLY A 112 5.30 -9.19 -0.34
CA GLY A 112 4.29 -9.18 -1.39
C GLY A 112 3.47 -7.90 -1.47
N VAL A 113 2.75 -7.77 -2.58
CA VAL A 113 2.02 -6.56 -2.99
C VAL A 113 0.93 -6.16 -1.99
N LYS A 114 0.22 -7.12 -1.39
CA LYS A 114 -0.87 -6.82 -0.45
C LYS A 114 -0.38 -6.08 0.79
N ILE A 115 0.73 -6.54 1.37
CA ILE A 115 1.33 -5.95 2.57
C ILE A 115 1.97 -4.61 2.21
N ALA A 116 2.64 -4.52 1.06
CA ALA A 116 3.21 -3.27 0.57
C ALA A 116 2.16 -2.19 0.30
N MET A 117 1.01 -2.55 -0.28
CA MET A 117 -0.09 -1.62 -0.54
C MET A 117 -0.66 -1.04 0.77
N TYR A 118 -0.76 -1.86 1.83
CA TYR A 118 -1.17 -1.38 3.16
C TYR A 118 -0.18 -0.36 3.72
N PHE A 119 1.12 -0.65 3.68
CA PHE A 119 2.14 0.28 4.17
C PHE A 119 2.22 1.56 3.33
N ALA A 120 2.04 1.45 2.01
CA ALA A 120 1.93 2.59 1.11
C ALA A 120 0.72 3.47 1.45
N TRP A 121 -0.43 2.84 1.70
CA TRP A 121 -1.65 3.52 2.14
C TRP A 121 -1.43 4.25 3.47
N LEU A 122 -0.85 3.57 4.45
CA LEU A 122 -0.59 4.12 5.78
C LEU A 122 0.35 5.34 5.71
N GLY A 123 1.44 5.25 4.94
CA GLY A 123 2.37 6.36 4.74
C GLY A 123 1.72 7.55 3.99
N HIS A 124 0.94 7.28 2.94
CA HIS A 124 0.23 8.32 2.20
C HIS A 124 -0.89 8.96 3.03
N TYR A 125 -1.60 8.18 3.85
CA TYR A 125 -2.67 8.68 4.71
C TYR A 125 -2.14 9.53 5.86
N THR A 126 -1.09 9.07 6.56
CA THR A 126 -0.48 9.81 7.68
C THR A 126 0.09 11.15 7.24
N THR A 127 0.71 11.21 6.05
CA THR A 127 1.19 12.47 5.48
C THR A 127 0.04 13.38 5.03
N ALA A 128 -1.02 12.84 4.44
CA ALA A 128 -2.21 13.60 4.06
C ALA A 128 -2.95 14.20 5.27
N LEU A 129 -2.97 13.50 6.41
CA LEU A 129 -3.59 13.95 7.67
C LEU A 129 -2.89 15.16 8.31
N ILE A 130 -1.66 15.48 7.91
CA ILE A 130 -0.97 16.69 8.38
C ILE A 130 -1.74 17.95 7.97
N ILE A 131 -2.35 17.97 6.77
CA ILE A 131 -3.09 19.12 6.25
C ILE A 131 -4.30 19.46 7.14
N PRO A 132 -5.27 18.55 7.38
CA PRO A 132 -6.39 18.81 8.28
C PRO A 132 -5.95 18.96 9.74
N GLY A 133 -4.87 18.30 10.17
CA GLY A 133 -4.31 18.46 11.51
C GLY A 133 -3.79 19.89 11.77
N VAL A 134 -3.03 20.46 10.84
CA VAL A 134 -2.52 21.83 10.95
C VAL A 134 -3.66 22.85 10.85
N ILE A 135 -4.59 22.66 9.92
CA ILE A 135 -5.76 23.56 9.78
C ILE A 135 -6.63 23.48 11.03
N GLY A 136 -6.93 22.28 11.53
CA GLY A 136 -7.67 22.09 12.77
C GLY A 136 -7.01 22.76 13.98
N LEU A 137 -5.67 22.69 14.08
CA LEU A 137 -4.92 23.37 15.13
C LEU A 137 -5.00 24.90 15.02
N ILE A 138 -4.91 25.45 13.81
CA ILE A 138 -5.07 26.89 13.56
C ILE A 138 -6.47 27.35 13.97
N PHE A 139 -7.50 26.59 13.59
CA PHE A 139 -8.88 26.88 13.99
C PHE A 139 -9.05 26.79 15.51
N TRP A 140 -8.51 25.75 16.15
CA TRP A 140 -8.56 25.61 17.60
C TRP A 140 -7.91 26.81 18.31
N ILE A 141 -6.71 27.24 17.90
CA ILE A 141 -6.03 28.37 18.54
C ILE A 141 -6.74 29.71 18.25
N GLY A 142 -7.23 29.90 17.02
CA GLY A 142 -7.82 31.18 16.59
C GLY A 142 -9.25 31.42 17.07
N PHE A 143 -10.04 30.36 17.27
CA PHE A 143 -11.45 30.45 17.64
C PHE A 143 -11.73 30.05 19.08
N CYS A 144 -10.76 29.46 19.81
CA CYS A 144 -10.93 29.13 21.22
C CYS A 144 -11.09 30.41 22.07
N GLY A 145 -12.25 30.55 22.70
CA GLY A 145 -12.59 31.68 23.56
C GLY A 145 -13.23 32.87 22.82
N GLY A 146 -13.69 32.66 21.59
CA GLY A 146 -14.49 33.63 20.84
C GLY A 146 -15.97 33.66 21.27
N ASP A 147 -16.75 34.54 20.63
CA ASP A 147 -18.22 34.54 20.78
C ASP A 147 -18.85 33.33 20.07
N GLN A 148 -19.98 32.83 20.56
CA GLN A 148 -20.63 31.61 20.07
C GLN A 148 -20.91 31.66 18.56
N ALA A 149 -21.32 32.84 18.05
CA ALA A 149 -21.55 33.03 16.62
C ALA A 149 -20.28 32.87 15.77
N THR A 150 -19.11 33.20 16.32
CA THR A 150 -17.82 33.10 15.61
C THR A 150 -17.34 31.65 15.58
N GLU A 151 -17.56 30.90 16.67
CA GLU A 151 -17.29 29.46 16.75
C GLU A 151 -18.17 28.65 15.79
N ASP A 152 -19.47 28.93 15.76
CA ASP A 152 -20.44 28.26 14.88
C ASP A 152 -20.07 28.43 13.39
N VAL A 153 -19.73 29.66 12.99
CA VAL A 153 -19.25 29.93 11.62
C VAL A 153 -17.95 29.18 11.34
N GLY A 154 -17.05 29.10 12.33
CA GLY A 154 -15.81 28.32 12.24
C GLY A 154 -16.06 26.84 11.97
N PHE A 155 -17.01 26.22 12.69
CA PHE A 155 -17.37 24.81 12.49
C PHE A 155 -17.95 24.54 11.11
N VAL A 156 -18.82 25.43 10.61
CA VAL A 156 -19.39 25.30 9.26
C VAL A 156 -18.27 25.34 8.21
N LEU A 157 -17.36 26.30 8.30
CA LEU A 157 -16.22 26.41 7.38
C LEU A 157 -15.30 25.18 7.44
N PHE A 158 -14.99 24.69 8.65
CA PHE A 158 -14.18 23.50 8.83
C PHE A 158 -14.86 22.23 8.28
N SER A 159 -16.19 22.14 8.35
CA SER A 159 -16.95 21.01 7.80
C SER A 159 -16.82 20.92 6.27
N PHE A 160 -16.97 22.04 5.56
CA PHE A 160 -16.79 22.11 4.10
C PHE A 160 -15.36 21.73 3.70
N PHE A 161 -14.38 22.23 4.45
CA PHE A 161 -12.98 21.88 4.24
C PHE A 161 -12.75 20.36 4.40
N ASN A 162 -13.27 19.73 5.46
CA ASN A 162 -13.09 18.29 5.69
C ASN A 162 -13.71 17.44 4.58
N VAL A 163 -14.92 17.79 4.13
CA VAL A 163 -15.58 17.07 3.03
C VAL A 163 -14.77 17.21 1.73
N LEU A 164 -14.27 18.41 1.43
CA LEU A 164 -13.44 18.65 0.25
C LEU A 164 -12.12 17.88 0.35
N TRP A 165 -11.43 17.97 1.48
CA TRP A 165 -10.17 17.25 1.72
C TRP A 165 -10.35 15.74 1.61
N ALA A 166 -11.38 15.17 2.23
CA ALA A 166 -11.66 13.74 2.17
C ALA A 166 -11.92 13.27 0.73
N SER A 167 -12.68 14.05 -0.04
CA SER A 167 -12.96 13.76 -1.45
C SER A 167 -11.70 13.79 -2.30
N ILE A 168 -10.87 14.83 -2.14
CA ILE A 168 -9.58 14.95 -2.84
C ILE A 168 -8.64 13.82 -2.45
N TYR A 169 -8.58 13.47 -1.16
CA TYR A 169 -7.73 12.40 -0.66
C TYR A 169 -8.08 11.05 -1.27
N VAL A 170 -9.37 10.70 -1.34
CA VAL A 170 -9.82 9.44 -1.97
C VAL A 170 -9.39 9.38 -3.43
N GLU A 171 -9.55 10.47 -4.18
CA GLU A 171 -9.11 10.54 -5.59
C GLU A 171 -7.58 10.49 -5.74
N ALA A 172 -6.84 11.17 -4.86
CA ALA A 172 -5.38 11.11 -4.82
C ALA A 172 -4.89 9.70 -4.51
N TRP A 173 -5.51 9.03 -3.54
CA TRP A 173 -5.20 7.65 -3.20
C TRP A 173 -5.50 6.69 -4.36
N LYS A 174 -6.65 6.82 -5.03
CA LYS A 174 -6.97 6.02 -6.22
C LYS A 174 -5.86 6.13 -7.28
N ARG A 175 -5.42 7.35 -7.59
CA ARG A 175 -4.33 7.59 -8.56
C ARG A 175 -3.01 6.96 -8.11
N TYR A 176 -2.62 7.19 -6.85
CA TYR A 176 -1.37 6.66 -6.30
C TYR A 176 -1.39 5.12 -6.21
N SER A 177 -2.51 4.53 -5.82
CA SER A 177 -2.70 3.08 -5.79
C SER A 177 -2.61 2.45 -7.18
N ALA A 178 -3.15 3.11 -8.21
CA ALA A 178 -3.05 2.66 -9.59
C ALA A 178 -1.61 2.74 -10.11
N GLU A 179 -0.87 3.80 -9.77
CA GLU A 179 0.56 3.93 -10.10
C GLU A 179 1.38 2.81 -9.46
N LEU A 180 1.16 2.50 -8.19
CA LEU A 180 1.83 1.41 -7.49
C LEU A 180 1.47 0.04 -8.09
N ALA A 181 0.19 -0.20 -8.36
CA ALA A 181 -0.27 -1.43 -9.00
C ALA A 181 0.35 -1.60 -10.40
N TYR A 182 0.52 -0.51 -11.16
CA TYR A 182 1.22 -0.53 -12.44
C TYR A 182 2.71 -0.87 -12.28
N ARG A 183 3.41 -0.19 -11.36
CA ARG A 183 4.84 -0.43 -11.07
C ARG A 183 5.12 -1.86 -10.61
N TRP A 184 4.21 -2.45 -9.84
CA TRP A 184 4.34 -3.82 -9.34
C TRP A 184 3.78 -4.88 -10.30
N GLY A 185 3.26 -4.49 -11.46
CA GLY A 185 2.73 -5.42 -12.47
C GLY A 185 1.44 -6.13 -12.05
N THR A 186 0.75 -5.64 -11.00
CA THR A 186 -0.52 -6.21 -10.51
C THR A 186 -1.75 -5.44 -10.98
N LEU A 187 -1.57 -4.40 -11.80
CA LEU A 187 -2.68 -3.62 -12.35
C LEU A 187 -3.62 -4.49 -13.20
N ASP A 188 -3.05 -5.49 -13.88
CA ASP A 188 -3.75 -6.39 -14.80
C ASP A 188 -3.97 -7.79 -14.20
N GLN A 189 -4.22 -7.86 -12.89
CA GLN A 189 -4.52 -9.12 -12.23
C GLN A 189 -5.74 -9.76 -12.91
N ARG A 190 -5.52 -10.95 -13.50
CA ARG A 190 -6.47 -11.74 -14.31
C ARG A 190 -7.92 -11.61 -13.83
N ASP A 191 -8.86 -11.53 -14.77
CA ASP A 191 -10.32 -11.52 -14.53
C ASP A 191 -10.70 -12.42 -13.34
N GLU A 192 -11.67 -12.00 -12.51
CA GLU A 192 -12.16 -12.77 -11.33
C GLU A 192 -12.45 -14.25 -11.66
N LEU A 193 -12.73 -14.56 -12.93
CA LEU A 193 -12.96 -15.90 -13.47
C LEU A 193 -11.72 -16.80 -13.56
N LEU A 194 -10.51 -16.23 -13.53
CA LEU A 194 -9.23 -16.93 -13.63
C LEU A 194 -8.51 -17.04 -12.27
N VAL A 195 -9.09 -16.46 -11.22
CA VAL A 195 -8.61 -16.61 -9.85
C VAL A 195 -9.01 -18.00 -9.37
N GLU A 196 -8.03 -18.80 -8.95
CA GLU A 196 -8.30 -20.14 -8.43
C GLU A 196 -9.25 -20.07 -7.23
N PRO A 197 -10.26 -20.96 -7.17
CA PRO A 197 -11.22 -20.96 -6.07
C PRO A 197 -10.50 -21.21 -4.74
N ARG A 198 -10.99 -20.57 -3.67
CA ARG A 198 -10.47 -20.79 -2.31
C ARG A 198 -10.48 -22.29 -1.97
N SER A 199 -9.48 -22.77 -1.25
CA SER A 199 -9.32 -24.20 -0.92
C SER A 199 -10.53 -24.84 -0.21
N PHE A 200 -11.35 -24.04 0.46
CA PHE A 200 -12.58 -24.46 1.16
C PHE A 200 -13.86 -24.28 0.33
N PHE A 201 -13.78 -23.91 -0.95
CA PHE A 201 -14.97 -23.75 -1.78
C PHE A 201 -15.58 -25.11 -2.12
N THR A 202 -16.82 -25.33 -1.70
CA THR A 202 -17.55 -26.58 -1.96
C THR A 202 -18.59 -26.36 -3.06
N GLY A 203 -18.63 -27.27 -4.03
CA GLY A 203 -19.50 -27.15 -5.20
C GLY A 203 -19.62 -28.45 -5.97
N THR A 204 -20.56 -28.48 -6.91
CA THR A 204 -20.65 -29.56 -7.90
C THR A 204 -19.52 -29.41 -8.91
N LEU A 205 -18.82 -30.49 -9.23
CA LEU A 205 -17.75 -30.44 -10.23
C LEU A 205 -18.35 -30.27 -11.62
N GLU A 206 -18.15 -29.10 -12.23
CA GLU A 206 -18.56 -28.80 -13.60
C GLU A 206 -17.35 -28.35 -14.42
N VAL A 207 -17.41 -28.54 -15.74
CA VAL A 207 -16.35 -28.07 -16.64
C VAL A 207 -16.53 -26.57 -16.85
N SER A 208 -15.54 -25.78 -16.44
CA SER A 208 -15.57 -24.33 -16.61
C SER A 208 -15.52 -23.95 -18.10
N PRO A 209 -16.40 -23.06 -18.58
CA PRO A 209 -16.44 -22.65 -19.99
C PRO A 209 -15.23 -21.81 -20.42
N VAL A 210 -14.46 -21.29 -19.45
CA VAL A 210 -13.29 -20.42 -19.70
C VAL A 210 -11.98 -21.19 -19.57
N THR A 211 -11.82 -21.97 -18.50
CA THR A 211 -10.56 -22.69 -18.22
C THR A 211 -10.54 -24.11 -18.80
N GLY A 212 -11.71 -24.68 -19.12
CA GLY A 212 -11.86 -26.07 -19.57
C GLY A 212 -11.51 -27.11 -18.50
N ARG A 213 -11.21 -26.68 -17.26
CA ARG A 213 -10.88 -27.55 -16.13
C ARG A 213 -12.15 -27.94 -15.37
N LEU A 214 -12.11 -29.10 -14.71
CA LEU A 214 -13.14 -29.48 -13.74
C LEU A 214 -12.96 -28.62 -12.50
N GLU A 215 -13.90 -27.71 -12.29
CA GLU A 215 -13.89 -26.76 -11.18
C GLU A 215 -15.19 -26.93 -10.37
N PRO A 216 -15.13 -26.84 -9.02
CA PRO A 216 -16.34 -26.81 -8.21
C PRO A 216 -17.12 -25.53 -8.53
N THR A 217 -18.39 -25.67 -8.92
CA THR A 217 -19.33 -24.56 -9.16
C THR A 217 -20.43 -24.55 -8.10
N TYR A 218 -20.87 -23.35 -7.71
CA TYR A 218 -21.99 -23.17 -6.79
C TYR A 218 -23.05 -22.27 -7.42
N PRO A 219 -24.33 -22.70 -7.47
CA PRO A 219 -25.38 -21.94 -8.15
C PRO A 219 -25.59 -20.57 -7.48
N ALA A 220 -25.49 -19.51 -8.28
CA ALA A 220 -25.55 -18.13 -7.80
C ALA A 220 -26.88 -17.80 -7.08
N TRP A 221 -28.00 -18.37 -7.52
CA TRP A 221 -29.30 -18.13 -6.89
C TRP A 221 -29.35 -18.63 -5.44
N LYS A 222 -28.75 -19.79 -5.15
CA LYS A 222 -28.70 -20.37 -3.79
C LYS A 222 -27.84 -19.51 -2.87
N ARG A 223 -26.71 -19.01 -3.39
CA ARG A 223 -25.82 -18.10 -2.66
C ARG A 223 -26.51 -16.76 -2.38
N ASN A 224 -27.24 -16.22 -3.35
CA ASN A 224 -27.97 -14.97 -3.19
C ASN A 224 -29.14 -15.12 -2.20
N VAL A 225 -29.88 -16.24 -2.24
CA VAL A 225 -30.92 -16.54 -1.25
C VAL A 225 -30.34 -16.61 0.15
N PHE A 226 -29.23 -17.35 0.36
CA PHE A 226 -28.57 -17.40 1.65
C PHE A 226 -28.08 -16.01 2.10
N ARG A 227 -27.49 -15.22 1.19
CA ARG A 227 -27.03 -13.86 1.50
C ARG A 227 -28.19 -12.96 1.96
N TYR A 228 -29.27 -12.87 1.19
CA TYR A 228 -30.35 -11.94 1.48
C TYR A 228 -31.28 -12.40 2.61
N PHE A 229 -31.57 -13.69 2.72
CA PHE A 229 -32.53 -14.21 3.71
C PHE A 229 -31.88 -14.69 5.01
N VAL A 230 -30.57 -14.96 5.03
CA VAL A 230 -29.87 -15.40 6.24
C VAL A 230 -28.86 -14.34 6.68
N SER A 231 -27.95 -13.91 5.81
CA SER A 231 -26.86 -13.05 6.27
C SER A 231 -27.30 -11.61 6.60
N VAL A 232 -28.08 -10.98 5.72
CA VAL A 232 -28.56 -9.60 5.93
C VAL A 232 -29.42 -9.46 7.20
N PRO A 233 -30.41 -10.32 7.48
CA PRO A 233 -31.20 -10.18 8.70
C PRO A 233 -30.38 -10.47 9.97
N ILE A 234 -29.42 -11.40 9.94
CA ILE A 234 -28.52 -11.64 11.08
C ILE A 234 -27.65 -10.40 11.34
N ILE A 235 -27.06 -9.80 10.30
CA ILE A 235 -26.29 -8.57 10.43
C ILE A 235 -27.17 -7.45 10.99
N PHE A 236 -28.39 -7.30 10.47
CA PHE A 236 -29.34 -6.31 10.97
C PHE A 236 -29.68 -6.51 12.45
N LEU A 237 -29.95 -7.76 12.87
CA LEU A 237 -30.18 -8.08 14.29
C LEU A 237 -28.95 -7.77 15.14
N CYS A 238 -27.74 -8.12 14.69
CA CYS A 238 -26.51 -7.77 15.39
C CYS A 238 -26.35 -6.25 15.55
N LEU A 239 -26.57 -5.48 14.48
CA LEU A 239 -26.52 -4.02 14.53
C LEU A 239 -27.57 -3.44 15.48
N LEU A 240 -28.79 -3.97 15.48
CA LEU A 240 -29.82 -3.58 16.45
C LEU A 240 -29.41 -3.89 17.88
N THR A 241 -28.82 -5.05 18.14
CA THR A 241 -28.36 -5.41 19.49
C THR A 241 -27.25 -4.47 19.97
N VAL A 242 -26.28 -4.15 19.12
CA VAL A 242 -25.21 -3.20 19.44
C VAL A 242 -25.79 -1.82 19.69
N PHE A 243 -26.76 -1.38 18.88
CA PHE A 243 -27.43 -0.09 19.06
C PHE A 243 -28.18 0.00 20.40
N VAL A 244 -28.93 -1.06 20.77
CA VAL A 244 -29.65 -1.11 22.04
C VAL A 244 -28.67 -1.09 23.23
N ILE A 245 -27.61 -1.91 23.16
CA ILE A 245 -26.56 -1.94 24.20
C ILE A 245 -25.90 -0.56 24.33
N MET A 246 -25.58 0.09 23.21
CA MET A 246 -25.03 1.44 23.19
C MET A 246 -25.94 2.43 23.93
N ILE A 247 -27.24 2.45 23.63
CA ILE A 247 -28.20 3.31 24.34
C ILE A 247 -28.20 3.01 25.85
N TYR A 248 -28.23 1.74 26.26
CA TYR A 248 -28.19 1.39 27.68
C TYR A 248 -26.91 1.86 28.37
N THR A 249 -25.75 1.69 27.72
CA THR A 249 -24.47 2.14 28.28
C THR A 249 -24.36 3.65 28.37
N LEU A 250 -24.96 4.40 27.42
CA LEU A 250 -25.02 5.87 27.48
C LEU A 250 -25.93 6.35 28.60
N GLN A 251 -27.12 5.76 28.75
CA GLN A 251 -28.04 6.07 29.85
C GLN A 251 -27.39 5.78 31.22
N LEU A 252 -26.66 4.66 31.32
CA LEU A 252 -25.90 4.32 32.52
C LEU A 252 -24.77 5.33 32.79
N GLN A 253 -24.09 5.82 31.75
CA GLN A 253 -23.06 6.85 31.87
C GLN A 253 -23.65 8.18 32.38
N GLU A 254 -24.77 8.63 31.80
CA GLU A 254 -25.47 9.85 32.24
C GLU A 254 -25.95 9.74 33.69
N TRP A 255 -26.55 8.60 34.04
CA TRP A 255 -26.98 8.32 35.41
C TRP A 255 -25.80 8.30 36.41
N TRP A 256 -24.66 7.76 36.00
CA TRP A 256 -23.46 7.75 36.85
C TRP A 256 -22.86 9.14 37.04
N ASP A 257 -22.73 9.91 35.96
CA ASP A 257 -22.16 11.27 36.01
C ASP A 257 -23.06 12.23 36.83
N THR A 258 -24.38 12.10 36.74
CA THR A 258 -25.34 12.83 37.59
C THR A 258 -25.19 12.46 39.06
N LEU A 259 -25.11 11.17 39.38
CA LEU A 259 -24.92 10.69 40.75
C LEU A 259 -23.59 11.20 41.36
N LEU A 260 -22.50 11.17 40.59
CA LEU A 260 -21.20 11.68 41.04
C LEU A 260 -21.25 13.18 41.35
N THR A 261 -21.96 13.94 40.50
CA THR A 261 -22.13 15.40 40.65
C THR A 261 -22.93 15.72 41.90
N GLU A 262 -24.04 15.01 42.15
CA GLU A 262 -24.87 15.20 43.35
C GLU A 262 -24.15 14.83 44.66
N ARG A 263 -23.31 13.78 44.63
CA ARG A 263 -22.57 13.28 45.80
C ARG A 263 -21.25 14.00 46.05
N GLY A 264 -20.80 14.87 45.13
CA GLY A 264 -19.54 15.61 45.23
C GLY A 264 -18.28 14.73 45.15
N TYR A 265 -18.35 13.60 44.44
CA TYR A 265 -17.21 12.71 44.27
C TYR A 265 -16.17 13.27 43.27
N SER A 266 -14.95 12.75 43.33
CA SER A 266 -13.83 13.23 42.50
C SER A 266 -14.02 12.93 41.01
N PHE A 267 -13.57 13.86 40.16
CA PHE A 267 -13.61 13.79 38.68
C PHE A 267 -13.07 12.47 38.10
N TYR A 268 -12.09 11.83 38.75
CA TYR A 268 -11.52 10.57 38.29
C TYR A 268 -12.54 9.44 38.17
N LEU A 269 -13.60 9.44 38.98
CA LEU A 269 -14.65 8.41 38.95
C LEU A 269 -15.55 8.50 37.71
N SER A 270 -15.57 9.63 36.98
CA SER A 270 -16.30 9.79 35.71
C SER A 270 -15.64 9.03 34.55
N TYR A 271 -14.39 8.61 34.69
CA TYR A 271 -13.75 7.75 33.69
C TYR A 271 -14.20 6.28 33.77
N LEU A 272 -14.73 5.83 34.90
CA LEU A 272 -15.07 4.43 35.13
C LEU A 272 -16.15 3.92 34.15
N PRO A 273 -17.30 4.60 33.95
CA PRO A 273 -18.28 4.17 32.96
C PRO A 273 -17.76 4.24 31.52
N LYS A 274 -16.87 5.20 31.21
CA LYS A 274 -16.27 5.36 29.87
C LYS A 274 -15.34 4.19 29.54
N ILE A 275 -14.56 3.73 30.52
CA ILE A 275 -13.73 2.52 30.40
C ILE A 275 -14.64 1.28 30.23
N LEU A 276 -15.70 1.17 31.02
CA LEU A 276 -16.67 0.06 30.91
C LEU A 276 -17.32 0.03 29.51
N LEU A 277 -17.72 1.19 28.98
CA LEU A 277 -18.24 1.32 27.61
C LEU A 277 -17.23 0.79 26.58
N ALA A 278 -15.96 1.21 26.67
CA ALA A 278 -14.92 0.74 25.77
C ALA A 278 -14.72 -0.80 25.84
N VAL A 279 -14.79 -1.37 27.04
CA VAL A 279 -14.72 -2.84 27.24
C VAL A 279 -15.93 -3.54 26.61
N VAL A 280 -17.14 -3.01 26.79
CA VAL A 280 -18.36 -3.57 26.17
C VAL A 280 -18.26 -3.55 24.64
N ILE A 281 -17.80 -2.44 24.06
CA ILE A 281 -17.59 -2.33 22.60
C ILE A 281 -16.58 -3.37 22.11
N ALA A 282 -15.44 -3.52 22.81
CA ALA A 282 -14.41 -4.50 22.43
C ALA A 282 -14.92 -5.95 22.51
N LEU A 283 -15.69 -6.29 23.55
CA LEU A 283 -16.31 -7.62 23.68
C LEU A 283 -17.35 -7.88 22.59
N MET A 284 -18.10 -6.85 22.19
CA MET A 284 -19.10 -6.96 21.12
C MET A 284 -18.48 -7.09 19.74
N ASP A 285 -17.38 -6.40 19.46
CA ASP A 285 -16.65 -6.53 18.20
C ASP A 285 -16.12 -7.96 18.01
N GLU A 286 -15.52 -8.54 19.06
CA GLU A 286 -15.06 -9.93 19.04
C GLU A 286 -16.20 -10.95 18.87
N ALA A 287 -17.35 -10.71 19.51
CA ALA A 287 -18.54 -11.55 19.34
C ALA A 287 -19.10 -11.45 17.91
N TYR A 288 -19.19 -10.23 17.36
CA TYR A 288 -19.62 -9.99 16.00
C TYR A 288 -18.67 -10.64 14.99
N TYR A 289 -17.36 -10.53 15.19
CA TYR A 289 -16.35 -11.18 14.35
C TYR A 289 -16.55 -12.69 14.27
N LYS A 290 -16.77 -13.35 15.42
CA LYS A 290 -17.06 -14.80 15.46
C LYS A 290 -18.33 -15.18 14.71
N VAL A 291 -19.40 -14.39 14.86
CA VAL A 291 -20.65 -14.60 14.13
C VAL A 291 -20.44 -14.39 12.63
N ALA A 292 -19.70 -13.36 12.24
CA ALA A 292 -19.41 -13.04 10.85
C ALA A 292 -18.57 -14.14 10.16
N CYS A 293 -17.52 -14.65 10.82
CA CYS A 293 -16.73 -15.78 10.33
C CYS A 293 -17.61 -17.03 10.16
N TRP A 294 -18.39 -17.38 11.18
CA TRP A 294 -19.30 -18.52 11.11
C TRP A 294 -20.32 -18.43 9.97
N LEU A 295 -20.85 -17.22 9.74
CA LEU A 295 -21.82 -16.95 8.68
C LEU A 295 -21.18 -17.04 7.28
N ASN A 296 -19.94 -16.54 7.15
CA ASN A 296 -19.20 -16.57 5.90
C ASN A 296 -18.71 -17.98 5.51
N ASP A 297 -18.37 -18.80 6.51
CA ASP A 297 -17.97 -20.20 6.31
C ASP A 297 -19.17 -21.08 5.92
N ARG A 298 -20.37 -20.78 6.42
CA ARG A 298 -21.61 -21.49 6.01
C ARG A 298 -22.20 -21.01 4.69
N GLY A 299 -21.88 -19.80 4.27
CA GLY A 299 -22.47 -19.14 3.11
C GLY A 299 -21.80 -19.42 1.77
N GLY A 300 -20.70 -20.18 1.74
CA GLY A 300 -20.06 -20.58 0.48
C GLY A 300 -19.20 -21.82 0.62
#